data_AF-A0A955BFW2-F1
#
_entry.id   AF-A0A955BFW2-F1
#
_cell.length_a   1.000
_cell.length_b   1.000
_cell.length_c   1.000
_cell.angle_alpha   90.00
_cell.angle_beta   90.00
_cell.angle_gamma   90.00
#
_symmetry.space_group_name_H-M   'P 1'
#
loop_
_entity.id
_entity.type
_entity.pdbx_description
1 polymer ?
#
loop_
_entity_poly.entity_id
_entity_poly.type
_entity_poly.pdbx_seq_one_letter_code
_entity_poly.pdbx_strand_id
1 'polypeptide(L)'
;MPSRLECELAVTPGPFLLVSGHWRSVISLPKTEKLTVDSLKPHDLIEHPEGGRFREVFRSATAVTSASGQRRAALTHIYFSLAAGEVSRFHRVAS
;
A
#
# COMPACT_ATOMS: atom_id res chain seq x y z
N MET A 1 -26.98 -11.30 29.73
CA MET A 1 -26.01 -11.18 28.62
C MET A 1 -24.96 -10.14 29.01
N PRO A 2 -23.78 -10.57 29.47
CA PRO A 2 -22.58 -9.84 29.07
C PRO A 2 -21.40 -10.77 28.77
N SER A 3 -20.75 -10.57 27.63
CA SER A 3 -19.39 -11.08 27.38
C SER A 3 -18.47 -9.87 27.25
N ARG A 4 -17.92 -9.48 28.40
CA ARG A 4 -16.97 -8.39 28.58
C ARG A 4 -15.57 -8.94 28.31
N LEU A 5 -14.88 -8.28 27.40
CA LEU A 5 -13.48 -8.47 27.05
C LEU A 5 -12.60 -8.26 28.29
N GLU A 6 -11.71 -9.20 28.60
CA GLU A 6 -10.43 -8.91 29.26
C GLU A 6 -9.34 -9.77 28.62
N CYS A 7 -8.51 -9.12 27.78
CA CYS A 7 -7.21 -9.62 27.36
C CYS A 7 -6.23 -9.33 28.50
N GLU A 8 -5.91 -10.34 29.30
CA GLU A 8 -4.93 -10.24 30.36
C GLU A 8 -3.50 -10.29 29.76
N LEU A 9 -2.83 -9.13 29.74
CA LEU A 9 -1.40 -9.02 29.44
C LEU A 9 -0.60 -9.48 30.67
N ALA A 10 -0.25 -10.76 30.72
CA ALA A 10 0.69 -11.26 31.72
C ALA A 10 2.13 -10.95 31.29
N VAL A 11 2.72 -9.89 31.85
CA VAL A 11 4.16 -9.62 31.78
C VAL A 11 4.80 -10.14 33.06
N THR A 12 5.49 -11.27 33.00
CA THR A 12 6.34 -11.76 34.09
C THR A 12 7.78 -11.29 33.88
N PRO A 13 8.43 -10.61 34.84
CA PRO A 13 9.86 -10.29 34.72
C PRO A 13 10.69 -11.51 35.16
N GLY A 14 11.31 -12.19 34.20
CA GLY A 14 12.34 -13.21 34.44
C GLY A 14 13.73 -12.59 34.56
N PRO A 15 14.67 -13.19 35.32
CA PRO A 15 15.94 -12.57 35.64
C PRO A 15 16.89 -12.54 34.44
N PHE A 16 17.52 -11.38 34.25
CA PHE A 16 18.50 -11.11 33.21
C PHE A 16 19.85 -11.75 33.60
N LEU A 17 20.14 -12.95 33.08
CA LEU A 17 21.44 -13.59 33.22
C LEU A 17 22.37 -13.11 32.09
N LEU A 18 23.42 -12.35 32.46
CA LEU A 18 24.53 -12.01 31.59
C LEU A 18 25.33 -13.28 31.27
N VAL A 19 25.23 -13.77 30.03
CA VAL A 19 26.18 -14.76 29.50
C VAL A 19 27.17 -14.03 28.60
N SER A 20 28.43 -13.97 29.05
CA SER A 20 29.58 -13.54 28.26
C SER A 20 29.84 -14.52 27.12
N GLY A 21 29.18 -14.30 25.99
CA GLY A 21 29.30 -15.13 24.78
C GLY A 21 29.88 -14.33 23.62
N HIS A 22 31.07 -14.74 23.18
CA HIS A 22 31.75 -14.32 21.96
C HIS A 22 30.78 -14.27 20.75
N TRP A 23 30.42 -13.07 20.28
CA TRP A 23 29.50 -12.88 19.15
C TRP A 23 30.23 -13.13 17.82
N ARG A 24 30.30 -14.39 17.38
CA ARG A 24 30.60 -14.72 15.97
C ARG A 24 29.29 -15.01 15.25
N SER A 25 28.56 -13.95 14.93
CA SER A 25 27.45 -14.01 13.99
C SER A 25 28.04 -14.13 12.58
N VAL A 26 28.19 -15.36 12.09
CA VAL A 26 28.37 -15.62 10.65
C VAL A 26 26.98 -15.69 10.03
N ILE A 27 26.19 -14.63 10.17
CA ILE A 27 25.01 -14.46 9.33
C ILE A 27 25.58 -14.00 7.99
N SER A 28 25.73 -14.95 7.07
CA SER A 28 25.89 -14.63 5.66
C SER A 28 24.58 -13.95 5.24
N LEU A 29 24.59 -12.62 5.22
CA LEU A 29 23.49 -11.86 4.65
C LEU A 29 23.31 -12.37 3.22
N PRO A 30 22.10 -12.77 2.81
CA PRO A 30 21.88 -13.11 1.41
C PRO A 30 22.34 -11.91 0.59
N LYS A 31 23.26 -12.18 -0.35
CA LYS A 31 23.80 -11.20 -1.29
C LYS A 31 22.60 -10.41 -1.81
N THR A 32 22.60 -9.10 -1.60
CA THR A 32 21.49 -8.23 -2.01
C THR A 32 21.34 -8.36 -3.52
N GLU A 33 20.49 -9.28 -3.96
CA GLU A 33 20.05 -9.33 -5.32
C GLU A 33 19.29 -8.03 -5.49
N LYS A 34 19.86 -7.12 -6.28
CA LYS A 34 19.14 -5.95 -6.74
C LYS A 34 17.89 -6.51 -7.39
N LEU A 35 16.76 -6.42 -6.70
CA LEU A 35 15.46 -6.51 -7.32
C LEU A 35 15.44 -5.34 -8.30
N THR A 36 15.89 -5.62 -9.51
CA THR A 36 15.69 -4.72 -10.64
C THR A 36 14.19 -4.54 -10.70
N VAL A 37 13.71 -3.36 -10.31
CA VAL A 37 12.40 -2.85 -10.69
C VAL A 37 12.41 -2.58 -12.20
N ASP A 38 12.89 -3.55 -12.99
CA ASP A 38 12.72 -3.60 -14.42
C ASP A 38 11.28 -4.02 -14.63
N SER A 39 10.49 -3.10 -15.20
CA SER A 39 9.19 -3.37 -15.84
C SER A 39 7.90 -3.18 -15.04
N LEU A 40 7.85 -2.26 -14.06
CA LEU A 40 6.56 -1.62 -13.71
C LEU A 40 6.19 -0.55 -14.73
N LYS A 41 6.31 -0.86 -16.03
CA LYS A 41 5.71 -0.04 -17.08
C LYS A 41 4.24 -0.42 -17.12
N PRO A 42 3.32 0.54 -17.01
CA PRO A 42 1.91 0.27 -17.25
C PRO A 42 1.77 -0.15 -18.72
N HIS A 43 1.68 -1.45 -18.95
CA HIS A 43 1.27 -2.00 -20.22
C HIS A 43 -0.26 -1.78 -20.30
N ASP A 44 -0.76 -1.30 -21.45
CA ASP A 44 -2.20 -1.11 -21.72
C ASP A 44 -2.89 0.10 -21.05
N LEU A 45 -2.24 1.27 -21.05
CA LEU A 45 -2.92 2.54 -20.75
C LEU A 45 -3.89 2.91 -21.87
N ILE A 46 -5.11 3.31 -21.50
CA ILE A 46 -6.16 3.79 -22.42
C ILE A 46 -6.28 5.31 -22.35
N GLU A 47 -6.86 5.96 -23.35
CA GLU A 47 -7.05 7.41 -23.36
C GLU A 47 -7.92 7.87 -22.18
N HIS A 48 -7.46 8.88 -21.44
CA HIS A 48 -8.26 9.51 -20.39
C HIS A 48 -9.05 10.67 -20.97
N PRO A 49 -10.36 10.84 -20.66
CA PRO A 49 -11.20 11.87 -21.26
C PRO A 49 -10.64 13.29 -21.07
N GLU A 50 -9.90 13.56 -20.00
CA GLU A 50 -9.29 14.87 -19.75
C GLU A 50 -7.94 15.10 -20.43
N GLY A 51 -7.41 14.10 -21.13
CA GLY A 51 -6.08 14.12 -21.76
C GLY A 51 -5.11 13.16 -21.10
N GLY A 52 -4.13 12.68 -21.87
CA GLY A 52 -3.20 11.64 -21.45
C GLY A 52 -3.80 10.24 -21.53
N ARG A 53 -3.12 9.29 -20.88
CA ARG A 53 -3.54 7.89 -20.82
C ARG A 53 -3.54 7.39 -19.38
N PHE A 54 -4.45 6.48 -19.06
CA PHE A 54 -4.63 5.95 -17.72
C PHE A 54 -4.96 4.46 -17.71
N ARG A 55 -4.80 3.82 -16.56
CA ARG A 55 -5.28 2.46 -16.30
C ARG A 55 -5.56 2.30 -14.82
N GLU A 56 -6.77 1.84 -14.48
CA GLU A 56 -7.07 1.39 -13.11
C GLU A 56 -6.37 0.06 -12.85
N VAL A 57 -5.58 0.00 -11.77
CA VAL A 57 -4.84 -1.20 -11.37
C VAL A 57 -5.37 -1.83 -10.09
N PHE A 58 -6.17 -1.08 -9.33
CA PHE A 58 -6.80 -1.58 -8.12
C PHE A 58 -8.09 -0.82 -7.80
N ARG A 59 -9.07 -1.58 -7.33
CA ARG A 59 -10.31 -1.10 -6.75
C ARG A 59 -10.61 -1.88 -5.48
N SER A 60 -10.85 -1.16 -4.39
CA SER A 60 -11.20 -1.78 -3.10
C SER A 60 -12.54 -2.51 -3.19
N ALA A 61 -12.59 -3.73 -2.65
CA ALA A 61 -13.84 -4.46 -2.45
C ALA A 61 -14.69 -3.86 -1.31
N THR A 62 -14.06 -3.14 -0.38
CA THR A 62 -14.77 -2.44 0.70
C THR A 62 -15.44 -1.19 0.14
N ALA A 63 -16.73 -1.03 0.45
CA ALA A 63 -17.50 0.15 0.09
C ALA A 63 -17.80 1.03 1.32
N VAL A 64 -17.72 2.35 1.14
CA VAL A 64 -18.03 3.37 2.14
C VAL A 64 -19.13 4.30 1.64
N THR A 65 -19.82 4.97 2.57
CA THR A 65 -20.79 6.02 2.24
C THR A 65 -20.07 7.36 2.23
N SER A 66 -20.10 8.07 1.11
CA SER A 66 -19.53 9.42 1.00
C SER A 66 -20.34 10.45 1.80
N ALA A 67 -19.78 11.64 2.01
CA ALA A 67 -20.51 12.75 2.63
C ALA A 67 -21.79 13.14 1.86
N SER A 68 -21.85 12.85 0.56
CA SER A 68 -23.04 13.02 -0.29
C SER A 68 -24.05 11.86 -0.19
N GLY A 69 -23.84 10.88 0.68
CA GLY A 69 -24.72 9.74 0.89
C GLY A 69 -24.58 8.61 -0.15
N GLN A 70 -23.64 8.71 -1.09
CA GLN A 70 -23.45 7.72 -2.15
C GLN A 70 -22.53 6.59 -1.67
N ARG A 71 -22.86 5.33 -2.02
CA ARG A 71 -22.00 4.17 -1.73
C ARG A 71 -20.94 4.03 -2.81
N ARG A 72 -19.66 4.09 -2.43
CA ARG A 72 -18.50 4.06 -3.35
C ARG A 72 -17.42 3.12 -2.81
N ALA A 73 -16.54 2.63 -3.69
CA ALA A 73 -15.36 1.88 -3.26
C ALA A 73 -14.49 2.76 -2.34
N ALA A 74 -13.89 2.16 -1.32
CA ALA A 74 -13.09 2.89 -0.33
C ALA A 74 -11.82 3.52 -0.93
N LEU A 75 -11.27 2.90 -1.98
CA LEU A 75 -10.05 3.36 -2.64
C LEU A 75 -9.99 2.82 -4.08
N THR A 76 -9.45 3.63 -4.98
CA THR A 76 -9.04 3.24 -6.34
C THR A 76 -7.62 3.73 -6.60
N HIS A 77 -6.84 2.96 -7.36
CA HIS A 77 -5.49 3.32 -7.76
C HIS A 77 -5.37 3.20 -9.28
N ILE A 78 -4.82 4.23 -9.90
CA ILE A 78 -4.61 4.30 -11.34
C ILE A 78 -3.14 4.61 -11.64
N TYR A 79 -2.65 4.10 -12.78
CA TYR A 79 -1.54 4.72 -13.47
C TYR A 79 -2.04 5.82 -14.40
N PHE A 80 -1.28 6.90 -14.50
CA PHE A 80 -1.56 8.02 -15.41
C PHE A 80 -0.27 8.48 -16.08
N SER A 81 -0.34 8.80 -17.37
CA SER A 81 0.80 9.22 -18.18
C SER A 81 0.42 10.30 -19.18
N LEU A 82 1.31 11.28 -19.32
CA LEU A 82 1.25 12.32 -20.36
C LEU A 82 2.46 12.17 -21.27
N ALA A 83 2.23 12.15 -22.58
CA ALA A 83 3.27 12.31 -23.58
C ALA A 83 3.69 13.79 -23.68
N ALA A 84 4.82 14.05 -24.34
CA ALA A 84 5.27 15.41 -24.59
C ALA A 84 4.20 16.19 -25.38
N GLY A 85 3.78 17.33 -24.86
CA GLY A 85 2.74 18.17 -25.46
C GLY A 85 1.30 17.82 -25.07
N GLU A 86 1.06 16.72 -24.35
CA GLU A 86 -0.26 16.41 -23.79
C GLU A 86 -0.51 17.20 -22.51
N VAL A 87 -1.78 17.54 -22.27
CA VAL A 87 -2.23 18.28 -21.08
C VAL A 87 -3.39 17.53 -20.45
N SER A 88 -3.33 17.36 -19.13
CA SER A 88 -4.49 16.99 -18.32
C SER A 88 -5.33 18.24 -18.08
N ARG A 89 -6.54 18.28 -18.63
CA ARG A 89 -7.47 19.42 -18.48
C ARG A 89 -7.92 19.52 -17.02
N PHE A 90 -8.17 20.76 -16.57
CA PHE A 90 -8.70 21.01 -15.24
C PHE A 90 -10.02 20.28 -15.02
N HIS A 91 -10.09 19.56 -13.91
CA HIS A 91 -11.27 18.82 -13.47
C HIS A 91 -11.34 18.79 -11.94
N ARG A 92 -12.51 18.44 -11.42
CA ARG A 92 -12.77 18.32 -9.98
C ARG A 92 -13.46 17.00 -9.70
N VAL A 93 -13.03 16.33 -8.64
CA VAL A 93 -13.67 15.12 -8.10
C VAL A 93 -14.41 15.45 -6.79
N ALA A 94 -15.43 14.65 -6.48
CA ALA A 94 -16.28 14.80 -5.29
C ALA A 94 -16.08 13.67 -4.26
N SER A 95 -14.96 12.94 -4.37
CA SER A 95 -14.58 11.84 -3.49
C SER A 95 -14.09 12.36 -2.14
#